data_AF-K2FCU9-F1
#
_entry.id   AF-K2FCU9-F1
#
_cell.length_a   1.000
_cell.length_b   1.000
_cell.length_c   1.000
_cell.angle_alpha   90.00
_cell.angle_beta   90.00
_cell.angle_gamma   90.00
#
_symmetry.space_group_name_H-M   'P 1'
#
loop_
_entity.id
_entity.type
_entity.pdbx_description
1 polymer ?
#
loop_
_entity_poly.entity_id
_entity_poly.type
_entity_poly.pdbx_seq_one_letter_code
_entity_poly.pdbx_strand_id
1 'polypeptide(L)'
;MESNPSSQRKKIMAYVIGSFLLTGAIVFSYWLFWARFEVTTEDAYVHGNKINLTPQISGFVSAVHVNETQSVKEGQLLISLDTSDMQIALEKSFSQLAETVRNVSQFFEKVEVLKAQLEMRKANLTKATIEYDDRKSLVLSGSVSKEDFIDSETRYLFAKADVDNIESQLKQAYAAVAGTCVSTHPLVESAKEHARQAWLDFKRCNIVSPTHGIIAQRSAQVGEAVNPNDPLLAIIPIDQIWVNANFKETQLKQLRIGQNVELTADMYGHFVKYRGTVVGIGAGSGSVFSLLPPQNATGNWIKIVQRIPVRIRLDPQQVAEYPLFLGLSMQVKVDIQNTSGTRIPAPQSTETPLYTTQVFRKQEEGIEPILVEIIQKNQILFSRDWCKNDV
;
A
#
# COMPACT_ATOMS: atom_id res chain seq x y z
N MET A 1 -84.19 25.63 -47.46
CA MET A 1 -83.03 25.01 -48.13
C MET A 1 -82.36 24.10 -47.12
N GLU A 2 -82.67 22.80 -47.20
CA GLU A 2 -82.18 21.76 -46.30
C GLU A 2 -80.67 21.58 -46.45
N SER A 3 -79.93 21.67 -45.34
CA SER A 3 -78.50 21.38 -45.30
C SER A 3 -78.28 19.88 -45.45
N ASN A 4 -77.77 19.48 -46.60
CA ASN A 4 -77.49 18.09 -46.97
C ASN A 4 -76.52 17.41 -45.95
N PRO A 5 -76.98 16.41 -45.17
CA PRO A 5 -76.21 15.80 -44.06
C PRO A 5 -74.97 15.02 -44.54
N SER A 6 -74.84 14.77 -45.85
CA SER A 6 -73.67 14.11 -46.45
C SER A 6 -72.43 15.02 -46.54
N SER A 7 -72.60 16.35 -46.63
CA SER A 7 -71.51 17.33 -46.72
C SER A 7 -70.81 17.53 -45.37
N GLN A 8 -71.58 17.61 -44.28
CA GLN A 8 -71.04 17.68 -42.92
C GLN A 8 -70.28 16.41 -42.54
N ARG A 9 -70.81 15.22 -42.88
CA ARG A 9 -70.10 13.95 -42.65
C ARG A 9 -68.78 13.86 -43.40
N LYS A 10 -68.71 14.32 -44.67
CA LYS A 10 -67.46 14.39 -45.45
C LYS A 10 -66.44 15.36 -44.84
N LYS A 11 -66.87 16.52 -44.34
CA LYS A 11 -65.99 17.47 -43.64
C LYS A 11 -65.47 16.91 -42.32
N ILE A 12 -66.32 16.30 -41.50
CA ILE A 12 -65.92 15.65 -40.24
C ILE A 12 -64.95 14.50 -40.52
N MET A 13 -65.21 13.67 -41.53
CA MET A 13 -64.32 12.58 -41.93
C MET A 13 -62.96 13.10 -42.42
N ALA A 14 -62.94 14.21 -43.17
CA ALA A 14 -61.70 14.87 -43.59
C ALA A 14 -60.90 15.43 -42.39
N TYR A 15 -61.57 16.00 -41.38
CA TYR A 15 -60.91 16.45 -40.13
C TYR A 15 -60.35 15.29 -39.32
N VAL A 16 -61.05 14.15 -39.23
CA VAL A 16 -60.57 12.95 -38.53
C VAL A 16 -59.37 12.35 -39.24
N ILE A 17 -59.41 12.21 -40.57
CA ILE A 17 -58.28 11.71 -41.36
C ILE A 17 -57.10 12.67 -41.29
N GLY A 18 -57.35 13.99 -41.39
CA GLY A 18 -56.33 15.02 -41.23
C GLY A 18 -55.67 14.97 -39.85
N SER A 19 -56.45 14.81 -38.78
CA SER A 19 -55.95 14.66 -37.41
C SER A 19 -55.12 13.38 -37.22
N PHE A 20 -55.54 12.26 -37.81
CA PHE A 20 -54.80 11.00 -37.77
C PHE A 20 -53.48 11.09 -38.54
N LEU A 21 -53.47 11.72 -39.72
CA LEU A 21 -52.24 11.98 -40.48
C LEU A 21 -51.30 12.93 -39.74
N LEU A 22 -51.84 13.95 -39.07
CA LEU A 22 -51.05 14.90 -38.29
C LEU A 22 -50.42 14.23 -37.05
N THR A 23 -51.20 13.46 -36.29
CA THR A 23 -50.69 12.71 -35.13
C THR A 23 -49.70 11.64 -35.57
N GLY A 24 -49.96 10.93 -36.68
CA GLY A 24 -49.03 10.00 -37.31
C GLY A 24 -47.71 10.67 -37.70
N ALA A 25 -47.75 11.87 -38.32
CA ALA A 25 -46.56 12.63 -38.69
C ALA A 25 -45.76 13.09 -37.45
N ILE A 26 -46.42 13.52 -36.38
CA ILE A 26 -45.77 13.91 -35.12
C ILE A 26 -45.08 12.71 -34.47
N VAL A 27 -45.77 11.58 -34.35
CA VAL A 27 -45.20 10.34 -33.79
C VAL A 27 -44.05 9.82 -34.65
N PHE A 28 -44.21 9.85 -35.97
CA PHE A 28 -43.16 9.43 -36.90
C PHE A 28 -41.94 10.35 -36.83
N SER A 29 -42.13 11.67 -36.74
CA SER A 29 -41.05 12.64 -36.54
C SER A 29 -40.33 12.38 -35.21
N TYR A 30 -41.07 12.18 -34.11
CA TYR A 30 -40.47 11.84 -32.81
C TYR A 30 -39.66 10.54 -32.87
N TRP A 31 -40.18 9.52 -33.55
CA TRP A 31 -39.46 8.26 -33.75
C TRP A 31 -38.19 8.43 -34.60
N LEU A 32 -38.29 9.21 -35.68
CA LEU A 32 -37.19 9.43 -36.63
C LEU A 32 -36.01 10.16 -35.97
N PHE A 33 -36.29 11.13 -35.10
CA PHE A 33 -35.26 12.01 -34.53
C PHE A 33 -34.80 11.60 -33.13
N TRP A 34 -35.64 10.95 -32.31
CA TRP A 34 -35.34 10.68 -30.90
C TRP A 34 -35.40 9.20 -30.57
N ALA A 35 -36.58 8.57 -30.70
CA ALA A 35 -36.81 7.23 -30.14
C ALA A 35 -35.95 6.12 -30.78
N ARG A 36 -35.49 6.29 -32.04
CA ARG A 36 -34.64 5.30 -32.71
C ARG A 36 -33.20 5.26 -32.19
N PHE A 37 -32.77 6.28 -31.46
CA PHE A 37 -31.39 6.43 -31.00
C PHE A 37 -31.23 6.16 -29.51
N GLU A 38 -32.11 5.34 -28.94
CA GLU A 38 -32.10 5.02 -27.54
C GLU A 38 -32.06 3.50 -27.37
N VAL A 39 -31.11 3.02 -26.57
CA VAL A 39 -31.04 1.61 -26.17
C VAL A 39 -31.29 1.52 -24.69
N THR A 40 -32.28 0.73 -24.31
CA THR A 40 -32.64 0.51 -22.90
C THR A 40 -32.30 -0.91 -22.44
N THR A 41 -31.96 -1.03 -21.17
CA THR A 41 -31.88 -2.29 -20.44
C THR A 41 -32.30 -2.10 -18.99
N GLU A 42 -32.92 -3.12 -18.42
CA GLU A 42 -33.27 -3.20 -16.99
C GLU A 42 -32.36 -4.20 -16.27
N ASP A 43 -31.52 -4.93 -17.01
CA ASP A 43 -30.51 -5.83 -16.45
C ASP A 43 -29.26 -5.00 -16.14
N ALA A 44 -29.34 -4.14 -15.14
CA ALA A 44 -28.21 -3.35 -14.69
C ALA A 44 -28.17 -3.28 -13.16
N TYR A 45 -26.96 -3.41 -12.62
CA TYR A 45 -26.74 -3.42 -11.17
C TYR A 45 -25.61 -2.48 -10.78
N VAL A 46 -25.78 -1.79 -9.66
CA VAL A 46 -24.73 -1.00 -9.03
C VAL A 46 -23.64 -1.94 -8.53
N HIS A 47 -22.42 -1.69 -8.97
CA HIS A 47 -21.20 -2.38 -8.54
C HIS A 47 -20.25 -1.36 -7.92
N GLY A 48 -19.31 -1.85 -7.13
CA GLY A 48 -18.29 -1.01 -6.53
C GLY A 48 -17.12 -1.86 -6.05
N ASN A 49 -16.04 -1.20 -5.68
CA ASN A 49 -14.92 -1.88 -5.05
C ASN A 49 -15.33 -2.36 -3.66
N LYS A 50 -15.08 -3.64 -3.36
CA LYS A 50 -15.22 -4.22 -2.02
C LYS A 50 -13.84 -4.49 -1.45
N ILE A 51 -13.46 -3.76 -0.41
CA ILE A 51 -12.16 -3.90 0.25
C ILE A 51 -12.36 -4.78 1.47
N ASN A 52 -11.87 -6.02 1.41
CA ASN A 52 -11.85 -6.91 2.57
C ASN A 52 -10.60 -6.59 3.40
N LEU A 53 -10.79 -6.21 4.66
CA LEU A 53 -9.69 -6.04 5.60
C LEU A 53 -9.42 -7.35 6.33
N THR A 54 -8.14 -7.71 6.33
CA THR A 54 -7.58 -8.86 7.04
C THR A 54 -6.49 -8.36 7.98
N PRO A 55 -6.21 -9.05 9.09
CA PRO A 55 -5.12 -8.66 9.96
C PRO A 55 -3.79 -9.00 9.28
N GLN A 56 -2.73 -8.25 9.60
CA GLN A 56 -1.36 -8.54 9.12
C GLN A 56 -0.59 -9.45 10.07
N ILE A 57 -1.00 -9.50 11.33
CA ILE A 57 -0.43 -10.33 12.39
C ILE A 57 -1.53 -11.18 13.03
N SER A 58 -1.17 -12.30 13.62
CA SER A 58 -2.11 -13.08 14.41
C SER A 58 -2.30 -12.46 15.81
N GLY A 59 -3.48 -12.67 16.39
CA GLY A 59 -3.80 -12.17 17.73
C GLY A 59 -5.26 -12.37 18.11
N PHE A 60 -5.62 -11.96 19.31
CA PHE A 60 -7.01 -11.95 19.76
C PHE A 60 -7.61 -10.57 19.56
N VAL A 61 -8.88 -10.49 19.15
CA VAL A 61 -9.60 -9.23 19.05
C VAL A 61 -9.91 -8.71 20.45
N SER A 62 -9.29 -7.59 20.82
CA SER A 62 -9.48 -6.94 22.13
C SER A 62 -10.65 -5.97 22.11
N ALA A 63 -10.86 -5.26 21.00
CA ALA A 63 -11.96 -4.31 20.84
C ALA A 63 -12.40 -4.17 19.38
N VAL A 64 -13.69 -3.90 19.20
CA VAL A 64 -14.32 -3.56 17.92
C VAL A 64 -14.94 -2.17 18.07
N HIS A 65 -14.47 -1.21 17.28
CA HIS A 65 -14.83 0.22 17.40
C HIS A 65 -15.94 0.66 16.43
N VAL A 66 -16.40 -0.26 15.58
CA VAL A 66 -17.31 0.05 14.48
C VAL A 66 -18.35 -1.03 14.24
N ASN A 67 -19.52 -0.63 13.75
CA ASN A 67 -20.60 -1.54 13.38
C ASN A 67 -20.85 -1.55 11.86
N GLU A 68 -21.57 -2.57 11.40
CA GLU A 68 -22.09 -2.61 10.03
C GLU A 68 -22.97 -1.38 9.75
N THR A 69 -23.05 -0.96 8.50
CA THR A 69 -23.75 0.25 8.02
C THR A 69 -23.16 1.59 8.46
N GLN A 70 -22.11 1.60 9.29
CA GLN A 70 -21.47 2.83 9.73
C GLN A 70 -20.49 3.37 8.67
N SER A 71 -20.47 4.70 8.52
CA SER A 71 -19.47 5.39 7.70
C SER A 71 -18.16 5.57 8.46
N VAL A 72 -17.04 5.38 7.76
CA VAL A 72 -15.68 5.48 8.29
C VAL A 72 -14.82 6.40 7.44
N LYS A 73 -13.84 7.05 8.07
CA LYS A 73 -12.83 7.88 7.40
C LYS A 73 -11.54 7.08 7.19
N GLU A 74 -10.72 7.51 6.23
CA GLU A 74 -9.36 6.97 6.07
C GLU A 74 -8.55 7.18 7.35
N GLY A 75 -7.82 6.15 7.77
CA GLY A 75 -7.00 6.13 8.99
C GLY A 75 -7.78 5.94 10.30
N GLN A 76 -9.11 5.82 10.26
CA GLN A 76 -9.92 5.58 11.45
C GLN A 76 -9.67 4.18 12.01
N LEU A 77 -9.50 4.07 13.34
CA LEU A 77 -9.39 2.80 14.05
C LEU A 77 -10.70 2.02 13.97
N LEU A 78 -10.62 0.75 13.55
CA LEU A 78 -11.77 -0.13 13.36
C LEU A 78 -11.77 -1.28 14.36
N ILE A 79 -10.64 -1.99 14.45
CA ILE A 79 -10.46 -3.14 15.31
C ILE A 79 -9.11 -3.01 16.01
N SER A 80 -9.08 -3.34 17.30
CA SER A 80 -7.85 -3.49 18.06
C SER A 80 -7.66 -4.96 18.40
N LEU A 81 -6.44 -5.45 18.17
CA LEU A 81 -5.97 -6.73 18.67
C LEU A 81 -5.34 -6.53 20.06
N ASP A 82 -5.19 -7.62 20.82
CA ASP A 82 -4.40 -7.60 22.04
C ASP A 82 -2.94 -7.22 21.73
N THR A 83 -2.41 -6.25 22.46
CA THR A 83 -1.08 -5.68 22.24
C THR A 83 -0.03 -6.24 23.19
N SER A 84 -0.43 -7.03 24.18
CA SER A 84 0.42 -7.41 25.32
C SER A 84 1.74 -8.05 24.86
N ASP A 85 1.69 -9.06 24.01
CA ASP A 85 2.89 -9.75 23.51
C ASP A 85 3.75 -8.85 22.62
N MET A 86 3.12 -8.04 21.77
CA MET A 86 3.83 -7.13 20.85
C MET A 86 4.51 -5.99 21.60
N GLN A 87 3.90 -5.50 22.69
CA GLN A 87 4.51 -4.49 23.56
C GLN A 87 5.74 -5.05 24.26
N ILE A 88 5.65 -6.27 24.82
CA ILE A 88 6.80 -6.94 25.45
C ILE A 88 7.92 -7.16 24.42
N ALA A 89 7.58 -7.61 23.21
CA ALA A 89 8.55 -7.80 22.13
C ALA A 89 9.24 -6.48 21.73
N LEU A 90 8.48 -5.38 21.66
CA LEU A 90 9.00 -4.04 21.39
C LEU A 90 9.97 -3.58 22.48
N GLU A 91 9.58 -3.68 23.76
CA GLU A 91 10.43 -3.30 24.90
C GLU A 91 11.72 -4.14 24.94
N LYS A 92 11.63 -5.43 24.64
CA LYS A 92 12.79 -6.32 24.50
C LYS A 92 13.71 -5.89 23.36
N SER A 93 13.15 -5.49 22.22
CA SER A 93 13.93 -5.01 21.07
C SER A 93 14.70 -3.71 21.38
N PHE A 94 14.08 -2.79 22.11
CA PHE A 94 14.73 -1.57 22.58
C PHE A 94 15.86 -1.85 23.56
N SER A 95 15.66 -2.79 24.48
CA SER A 95 16.69 -3.25 25.41
C SER A 95 17.87 -3.88 24.67
N GLN A 96 17.59 -4.71 23.65
CA GLN A 96 18.60 -5.32 22.79
C GLN A 96 19.40 -4.28 22.00
N LEU A 97 18.74 -3.24 21.47
CA LEU A 97 19.41 -2.12 20.80
C LEU A 97 20.35 -1.40 21.77
N ALA A 98 19.86 -1.05 22.96
CA ALA A 98 20.67 -0.40 23.99
C ALA A 98 21.89 -1.23 24.39
N GLU A 99 21.72 -2.55 24.57
CA GLU A 99 22.83 -3.47 24.84
C GLU A 99 23.84 -3.51 23.70
N THR A 100 23.35 -3.62 22.46
CA THR A 100 24.21 -3.68 21.27
C THR A 100 25.03 -2.40 21.10
N VAL A 101 24.43 -1.24 21.34
CA VAL A 101 25.13 0.06 21.30
C VAL A 101 26.25 0.11 22.36
N ARG A 102 26.01 -0.37 23.58
CA ARG A 102 27.04 -0.43 24.63
C ARG A 102 28.16 -1.41 24.27
N ASN A 103 27.82 -2.59 23.74
CA ASN A 103 28.80 -3.59 23.32
C ASN A 103 29.68 -3.07 22.16
N VAL A 104 29.08 -2.40 21.18
CA VAL A 104 29.84 -1.75 20.09
C VAL A 104 30.69 -0.61 20.63
N SER A 105 30.18 0.22 21.54
CA SER A 105 30.98 1.27 22.20
C SER A 105 32.24 0.69 22.88
N GLN A 106 32.15 -0.49 23.48
CA GLN A 106 33.32 -1.18 24.06
C GLN A 106 34.38 -1.58 23.02
N PHE A 107 33.99 -1.89 21.78
CA PHE A 107 34.95 -2.16 20.71
C PHE A 107 35.77 -0.92 20.36
N PHE A 108 35.11 0.23 20.27
CA PHE A 108 35.79 1.50 20.02
C PHE A 108 36.72 1.88 21.19
N GLU A 109 36.26 1.76 22.44
CA GLU A 109 37.11 2.02 23.62
C GLU A 109 38.31 1.06 23.70
N LYS A 110 38.13 -0.21 23.30
CA LYS A 110 39.24 -1.17 23.23
C LYS A 110 40.34 -0.73 22.28
N VAL A 111 40.00 -0.06 21.17
CA VAL A 111 40.98 0.52 20.25
C VAL A 111 41.79 1.62 20.93
N GLU A 112 41.16 2.53 21.69
CA GLU A 112 41.92 3.58 22.41
C GLU A 112 42.81 3.01 23.51
N VAL A 113 42.31 2.02 24.25
CA VAL A 113 43.12 1.33 25.27
C VAL A 113 44.35 0.68 24.62
N LEU A 114 44.20 0.00 23.48
CA LEU A 114 45.30 -0.61 22.77
C LEU A 114 46.26 0.43 22.15
N LYS A 115 45.75 1.58 21.67
CA LYS A 115 46.59 2.70 21.21
C LYS A 115 47.45 3.24 22.35
N ALA A 116 46.86 3.49 23.53
CA ALA A 116 47.59 3.96 24.70
C ALA A 116 48.65 2.94 25.16
N GLN A 117 48.31 1.64 25.13
CA GLN A 117 49.26 0.57 25.42
C GLN A 117 50.39 0.50 24.39
N LEU A 118 50.09 0.68 23.10
CA LEU A 118 51.11 0.74 22.05
C LEU A 118 52.07 1.90 22.29
N GLU A 119 51.59 3.08 22.64
CA GLU A 119 52.46 4.23 22.94
C GLU A 119 53.35 3.97 24.17
N MET A 120 52.81 3.33 25.22
CA MET A 120 53.61 2.88 26.36
C MET A 120 54.71 1.88 25.96
N ARG A 121 54.39 0.90 25.10
CA ARG A 121 55.37 -0.11 24.63
C ARG A 121 56.42 0.51 23.71
N LYS A 122 56.03 1.46 22.85
CA LYS A 122 56.98 2.24 22.03
C LYS A 122 57.95 3.03 22.88
N ALA A 123 57.48 3.70 23.94
CA ALA A 123 58.36 4.43 24.85
C ALA A 123 59.40 3.50 25.53
N ASN A 124 58.97 2.29 25.92
CA ASN A 124 59.88 1.26 26.47
C ASN A 124 60.89 0.77 25.42
N LEU A 125 60.45 0.55 24.17
CA LEU A 125 61.34 0.22 23.07
C LEU A 125 62.36 1.32 22.83
N THR A 126 61.95 2.60 22.78
CA THR A 126 62.87 3.74 22.63
C THR A 126 63.94 3.74 23.73
N LYS A 127 63.55 3.53 24.99
CA LYS A 127 64.52 3.40 26.09
C LYS A 127 65.50 2.24 25.86
N ALA A 128 64.99 1.05 25.51
CA ALA A 128 65.82 -0.12 25.27
C ALA A 128 66.75 0.03 24.07
N THR A 129 66.31 0.74 23.02
CA THR A 129 67.12 1.07 21.84
C THR A 129 68.28 1.99 22.20
N ILE A 130 68.02 3.07 22.96
CA ILE A 130 69.09 3.98 23.41
C ILE A 130 70.13 3.20 24.24
N GLU A 131 69.69 2.39 25.21
CA GLU A 131 70.62 1.61 26.04
C GLU A 131 71.41 0.54 25.26
N TYR A 132 70.85 -0.02 24.19
CA TYR A 132 71.53 -0.95 23.29
C TYR A 132 72.59 -0.23 22.45
N ASP A 133 72.22 0.91 21.83
CA ASP A 133 73.13 1.70 20.99
C ASP A 133 74.31 2.26 21.80
N ASP A 134 74.04 2.75 23.02
CA ASP A 134 75.07 3.22 23.95
C ASP A 134 76.06 2.09 24.28
N ARG A 135 75.58 0.90 24.67
CA ARG A 135 76.44 -0.25 25.00
C ARG A 135 77.20 -0.78 23.79
N LYS A 136 76.58 -0.80 22.61
CA LYS A 136 77.23 -1.19 21.36
C LYS A 136 78.46 -0.31 21.06
N SER A 137 78.37 0.99 21.31
CA SER A 137 79.49 1.91 21.12
C SER A 137 80.64 1.66 22.14
N LEU A 138 80.30 1.34 23.39
CA LEU A 138 81.25 1.11 24.48
C LEU A 138 81.96 -0.25 24.43
N VAL A 139 81.35 -1.26 23.78
CA VAL A 139 82.01 -2.55 23.53
C VAL A 139 83.19 -2.37 22.57
N LEU A 140 83.09 -1.48 21.58
CA LEU A 140 84.18 -1.19 20.64
C LEU A 140 85.37 -0.52 21.32
N SER A 141 85.13 0.27 22.38
CA SER A 141 86.19 0.88 23.20
C SER A 141 86.70 -0.03 24.33
N GLY A 142 86.18 -1.26 24.46
CA GLY A 142 86.57 -2.22 25.50
C GLY A 142 86.08 -1.86 26.90
N SER A 143 85.11 -0.95 27.03
CA SER A 143 84.68 -0.38 28.31
C SER A 143 83.52 -1.11 28.98
N VAL A 144 82.94 -2.13 28.33
CA VAL A 144 81.77 -2.89 28.82
C VAL A 144 81.97 -4.39 28.57
N SER A 145 81.43 -5.24 29.46
CA SER A 145 81.50 -6.70 29.34
C SER A 145 80.67 -7.21 28.14
N LYS A 146 81.09 -8.34 27.55
CA LYS A 146 80.30 -9.03 26.52
C LYS A 146 78.93 -9.49 27.04
N GLU A 147 78.85 -9.84 28.31
CA GLU A 147 77.59 -10.26 28.95
C GLU A 147 76.59 -9.11 29.04
N ASP A 148 77.04 -7.93 29.48
CA ASP A 148 76.20 -6.73 29.56
C ASP A 148 75.64 -6.31 28.19
N PHE A 149 76.43 -6.48 27.12
CA PHE A 149 75.98 -6.23 25.76
C PHE A 149 74.88 -7.21 25.33
N ILE A 150 75.07 -8.52 25.57
CA ILE A 150 74.07 -9.55 25.21
C ILE A 150 72.77 -9.34 25.99
N ASP A 151 72.84 -8.97 27.28
CA ASP A 151 71.65 -8.62 28.06
C ASP A 151 70.91 -7.42 27.47
N SER A 152 71.65 -6.39 27.03
CA SER A 152 71.06 -5.21 26.36
C SER A 152 70.40 -5.53 25.02
N GLU A 153 71.03 -6.38 24.22
CA GLU A 153 70.50 -6.85 22.94
C GLU A 153 69.22 -7.65 23.16
N THR A 154 69.23 -8.54 24.15
CA THR A 154 68.08 -9.35 24.53
C THR A 154 66.91 -8.48 24.99
N ARG A 155 67.16 -7.46 25.84
CA ARG A 155 66.13 -6.51 26.29
C ARG A 155 65.53 -5.72 25.12
N TYR A 156 66.35 -5.27 24.17
CA TYR A 156 65.88 -4.60 22.97
C TYR A 156 65.00 -5.54 22.12
N LEU A 157 65.43 -6.78 21.88
CA LEU A 157 64.65 -7.76 21.13
C LEU A 157 63.30 -8.08 21.79
N PHE A 158 63.25 -8.21 23.13
CA PHE A 158 62.00 -8.37 23.87
C PHE A 158 61.08 -7.15 23.74
N ALA A 159 61.62 -5.94 23.93
CA ALA A 159 60.83 -4.71 23.80
C ALA A 159 60.28 -4.53 22.38
N LYS A 160 61.03 -4.96 21.36
CA LYS A 160 60.58 -4.94 19.97
C LYS A 160 59.45 -5.94 19.74
N ALA A 161 59.59 -7.18 20.21
CA ALA A 161 58.55 -8.20 20.10
C ALA A 161 57.25 -7.78 20.84
N ASP A 162 57.37 -7.08 21.97
CA ASP A 162 56.24 -6.50 22.70
C ASP A 162 55.45 -5.47 21.88
N VAL A 163 56.16 -4.60 21.14
CA VAL A 163 55.54 -3.64 20.22
C VAL A 163 54.85 -4.36 19.06
N ASP A 164 55.50 -5.34 18.44
CA ASP A 164 54.93 -6.11 17.33
C ASP A 164 53.65 -6.87 17.75
N ASN A 165 53.65 -7.41 18.97
CA ASN A 165 52.49 -8.08 19.57
C ASN A 165 51.31 -7.12 19.79
N ILE A 166 51.55 -5.97 20.44
CA ILE A 166 50.48 -5.01 20.72
C ILE A 166 49.97 -4.33 19.44
N GLU A 167 50.84 -4.10 18.46
CA GLU A 167 50.43 -3.59 17.15
C GLU A 167 49.52 -4.57 16.41
N SER A 168 49.81 -5.87 16.48
CA SER A 168 48.96 -6.92 15.91
C SER A 168 47.59 -6.98 16.60
N GLN A 169 47.55 -6.84 17.93
CA GLN A 169 46.29 -6.76 18.70
C GLN A 169 45.49 -5.50 18.34
N LEU A 170 46.16 -4.36 18.16
CA LEU A 170 45.53 -3.11 17.73
C LEU A 170 44.92 -3.25 16.33
N LYS A 171 45.65 -3.84 15.37
CA LYS A 171 45.14 -4.10 14.01
C LYS A 171 43.90 -4.99 14.04
N GLN A 172 43.88 -6.02 14.88
CA GLN A 172 42.72 -6.88 15.06
C GLN A 172 41.50 -6.11 15.62
N ALA A 173 41.72 -5.29 16.65
CA ALA A 173 40.64 -4.49 17.23
C ALA A 173 40.12 -3.41 16.25
N TYR A 174 41.01 -2.77 15.49
CA TYR A 174 40.64 -1.77 14.50
C TYR A 174 39.83 -2.37 13.36
N ALA A 175 40.16 -3.59 12.90
CA ALA A 175 39.39 -4.29 11.88
C ALA A 175 37.92 -4.52 12.27
N ALA A 176 37.60 -4.57 13.57
CA ALA A 176 36.22 -4.71 14.06
C ALA A 176 35.40 -3.41 13.99
N VAL A 177 36.05 -2.24 13.89
CA VAL A 177 35.39 -0.93 13.92
C VAL A 177 35.66 -0.06 12.68
N ALA A 178 36.60 -0.47 11.83
CA ALA A 178 37.09 0.31 10.70
C ALA A 178 35.96 0.76 9.75
N GLY A 179 35.98 2.04 9.37
CA GLY A 179 35.01 2.62 8.44
C GLY A 179 33.59 2.76 8.98
N THR A 180 33.38 2.61 10.29
CA THR A 180 32.07 2.73 10.94
C THR A 180 32.17 3.63 12.16
N CYS A 181 31.02 4.14 12.61
CA CYS A 181 30.88 4.74 13.92
C CYS A 181 29.89 3.95 14.77
N VAL A 182 29.79 4.22 16.07
CA VAL A 182 28.90 3.47 16.97
C VAL A 182 27.46 3.45 16.44
N SER A 183 26.95 4.55 15.88
CA SER A 183 25.59 4.60 15.34
C SER A 183 25.42 3.89 13.99
N THR A 184 26.45 3.85 13.13
CA THR A 184 26.37 3.23 11.79
C THR A 184 26.97 1.83 11.73
N HIS A 185 27.45 1.32 12.87
CA HIS A 185 28.03 -0.02 12.95
C HIS A 185 26.98 -1.09 12.55
N PRO A 186 27.33 -2.08 11.71
CA PRO A 186 26.37 -3.06 11.19
C PRO A 186 25.52 -3.78 12.24
N LEU A 187 26.10 -4.08 13.41
CA LEU A 187 25.37 -4.68 14.54
C LEU A 187 24.29 -3.73 15.11
N VAL A 188 24.60 -2.44 15.22
CA VAL A 188 23.63 -1.44 15.71
C VAL A 188 22.55 -1.20 14.67
N GLU A 189 22.90 -1.10 13.40
CA GLU A 189 21.93 -1.00 12.31
C GLU A 189 20.99 -2.22 12.29
N SER A 190 21.51 -3.44 12.41
CA SER A 190 20.68 -4.65 12.51
C SER A 190 19.74 -4.61 13.73
N ALA A 191 20.25 -4.25 14.92
CA ALA A 191 19.42 -4.13 16.11
C ALA A 191 18.36 -3.03 15.99
N LYS A 192 18.68 -1.93 15.29
CA LYS A 192 17.77 -0.84 14.97
C LYS A 192 16.63 -1.31 14.06
N GLU A 193 16.94 -2.08 13.02
CA GLU A 193 15.91 -2.66 12.13
C GLU A 193 15.04 -3.69 12.86
N HIS A 194 15.62 -4.49 13.77
CA HIS A 194 14.83 -5.38 14.62
C HIS A 194 13.85 -4.62 15.52
N ALA A 195 14.27 -3.49 16.10
CA ALA A 195 13.37 -2.62 16.86
C ALA A 195 12.30 -1.97 15.97
N ARG A 196 12.65 -1.59 14.73
CA ARG A 196 11.68 -1.10 13.74
C ARG A 196 10.63 -2.13 13.39
N GLN A 197 11.02 -3.39 13.20
CA GLN A 197 10.08 -4.48 12.93
C GLN A 197 9.11 -4.69 14.11
N ALA A 198 9.63 -4.76 15.34
CA ALA A 198 8.79 -4.93 16.54
C ALA A 198 7.79 -3.77 16.73
N TRP A 199 8.19 -2.53 16.40
CA TRP A 199 7.30 -1.37 16.42
C TRP A 199 6.18 -1.49 15.39
N LEU A 200 6.50 -1.92 14.17
CA LEU A 200 5.51 -2.15 13.12
C LEU A 200 4.50 -3.21 13.53
N ASP A 201 4.96 -4.31 14.14
CA ASP A 201 4.07 -5.36 14.62
C ASP A 201 3.15 -4.84 15.75
N PHE A 202 3.67 -4.02 16.66
CA PHE A 202 2.85 -3.32 17.66
C PHE A 202 1.82 -2.37 17.02
N LYS A 203 2.18 -1.63 15.97
CA LYS A 203 1.24 -0.76 15.25
C LYS A 203 0.18 -1.56 14.48
N ARG A 204 0.54 -2.72 13.94
CA ARG A 204 -0.37 -3.63 13.21
C ARG A 204 -1.45 -4.26 14.08
N CYS A 205 -1.31 -4.24 15.42
CA CYS A 205 -2.40 -4.56 16.34
C CYS A 205 -3.62 -3.63 16.15
N ASN A 206 -3.41 -2.41 15.66
CA ASN A 206 -4.48 -1.47 15.38
C ASN A 206 -4.84 -1.49 13.89
N ILE A 207 -6.00 -2.07 13.59
CA ILE A 207 -6.51 -2.22 12.24
C ILE A 207 -7.33 -0.98 11.89
N VAL A 208 -6.82 -0.21 10.93
CA VAL A 208 -7.34 1.08 10.51
C VAL A 208 -7.93 1.01 9.10
N SER A 209 -8.84 1.92 8.79
CA SER A 209 -9.46 1.99 7.46
C SER A 209 -8.49 2.53 6.41
N PRO A 210 -8.22 1.84 5.28
CA PRO A 210 -7.34 2.35 4.23
C PRO A 210 -7.98 3.45 3.36
N THR A 211 -9.30 3.60 3.42
CA THR A 211 -10.08 4.60 2.66
C THR A 211 -11.31 5.02 3.46
N HIS A 212 -11.93 6.12 3.06
CA HIS A 212 -13.28 6.44 3.53
C HIS A 212 -14.33 5.54 2.86
N GLY A 213 -15.44 5.25 3.55
CA GLY A 213 -16.47 4.37 3.01
C GLY A 213 -17.52 3.96 4.04
N ILE A 214 -18.28 2.92 3.72
CA ILE A 214 -19.28 2.30 4.61
C ILE A 214 -18.87 0.86 4.90
N ILE A 215 -19.03 0.43 6.15
CA ILE A 215 -18.80 -0.95 6.55
C ILE A 215 -19.98 -1.80 6.06
N ALA A 216 -19.71 -2.72 5.15
CA ALA A 216 -20.71 -3.58 4.56
C ALA A 216 -20.97 -4.84 5.38
N GLN A 217 -19.90 -5.43 5.91
CA GLN A 217 -19.94 -6.69 6.67
C GLN A 217 -18.86 -6.65 7.75
N ARG A 218 -19.15 -7.16 8.93
CA ARG A 218 -18.18 -7.35 10.01
C ARG A 218 -18.29 -8.77 10.57
N SER A 219 -17.25 -9.56 10.38
CA SER A 219 -17.17 -10.93 10.89
C SER A 219 -16.51 -10.97 12.27
N ALA A 220 -15.52 -10.11 12.53
CA ALA A 220 -14.69 -10.17 13.73
C ALA A 220 -15.48 -9.88 15.02
N GLN A 221 -15.32 -10.72 16.04
CA GLN A 221 -15.90 -10.54 17.38
C GLN A 221 -14.84 -10.40 18.48
N VAL A 222 -15.17 -9.71 19.57
CA VAL A 222 -14.28 -9.58 20.72
C VAL A 222 -14.01 -10.96 21.33
N GLY A 223 -12.74 -11.26 21.61
CA GLY A 223 -12.28 -12.55 22.13
C GLY A 223 -11.98 -13.60 21.06
N GLU A 224 -12.29 -13.32 19.79
CA GLU A 224 -11.97 -14.21 18.67
C GLU A 224 -10.46 -14.17 18.37
N ALA A 225 -9.88 -15.35 18.10
CA ALA A 225 -8.51 -15.46 17.59
C ALA A 225 -8.52 -15.29 16.07
N VAL A 226 -7.65 -14.43 15.54
CA VAL A 226 -7.59 -14.12 14.11
C VAL A 226 -6.16 -14.31 13.58
N ASN A 227 -6.05 -14.72 12.32
CA ASN A 227 -4.80 -14.94 11.61
C ASN A 227 -4.73 -14.11 10.32
N PRO A 228 -3.51 -13.91 9.76
CA PRO A 228 -3.38 -13.28 8.45
C PRO A 228 -4.24 -13.98 7.41
N ASN A 229 -4.94 -13.18 6.60
CA ASN A 229 -5.96 -13.58 5.61
C ASN A 229 -7.39 -13.84 6.13
N ASP A 230 -7.61 -13.87 7.45
CA ASP A 230 -8.98 -13.99 7.97
C ASP A 230 -9.77 -12.69 7.70
N PRO A 231 -10.93 -12.75 7.04
CA PRO A 231 -11.71 -11.57 6.70
C PRO A 231 -12.40 -11.00 7.94
N LEU A 232 -11.94 -9.86 8.42
CA LEU A 232 -12.48 -9.22 9.63
C LEU A 232 -13.68 -8.34 9.33
N LEU A 233 -13.56 -7.52 8.28
CA LEU A 233 -14.60 -6.60 7.85
C LEU A 233 -14.44 -6.25 6.37
N ALA A 234 -15.50 -5.74 5.76
CA ALA A 234 -15.50 -5.25 4.39
C ALA A 234 -15.93 -3.78 4.32
N ILE A 235 -15.17 -2.95 3.60
CA ILE A 235 -15.47 -1.54 3.35
C ILE A 235 -15.83 -1.35 1.89
N ILE A 236 -16.87 -0.56 1.66
CA ILE A 236 -17.28 -0.08 0.34
C ILE A 236 -16.96 1.41 0.25
N PRO A 237 -16.03 1.84 -0.61
CA PRO A 237 -15.80 3.25 -0.91
C PRO A 237 -16.95 3.80 -1.76
N ILE A 238 -17.62 4.85 -1.28
CA ILE A 238 -18.84 5.39 -1.91
C ILE A 238 -18.50 6.11 -3.22
N ASP A 239 -17.29 6.65 -3.33
CA ASP A 239 -16.77 7.36 -4.49
C ASP A 239 -16.32 6.42 -5.64
N GLN A 240 -16.25 5.10 -5.39
CA GLN A 240 -15.73 4.11 -6.33
C GLN A 240 -16.82 3.14 -6.82
N ILE A 241 -18.02 3.66 -7.04
CA ILE A 241 -19.14 2.88 -7.59
C ILE A 241 -19.33 3.11 -9.10
N TRP A 242 -19.83 2.09 -9.78
CA TRP A 242 -20.19 2.14 -11.19
C TRP A 242 -21.39 1.23 -11.46
N VAL A 243 -21.99 1.35 -12.63
CA VAL A 243 -23.09 0.46 -13.03
C VAL A 243 -22.60 -0.48 -14.12
N ASN A 244 -22.84 -1.77 -13.94
CA ASN A 244 -22.69 -2.76 -15.01
C ASN A 244 -24.07 -3.01 -15.60
N ALA A 245 -24.29 -2.57 -16.83
CA ALA A 245 -25.53 -2.74 -17.56
C ALA A 245 -25.36 -3.80 -18.65
N ASN A 246 -26.10 -4.90 -18.54
CA ASN A 246 -26.05 -6.01 -19.46
C ASN A 246 -26.97 -5.73 -20.65
N PHE A 247 -26.38 -5.52 -21.82
CA PHE A 247 -27.12 -5.32 -23.08
C PHE A 247 -27.13 -6.61 -23.89
N LYS A 248 -28.24 -6.88 -24.59
CA LYS A 248 -28.31 -7.98 -25.56
C LYS A 248 -27.27 -7.75 -26.65
N GLU A 249 -26.65 -8.81 -27.15
CA GLU A 249 -25.69 -8.75 -28.26
C GLU A 249 -26.20 -7.91 -29.44
N THR A 250 -27.49 -8.05 -29.77
CA THR A 250 -28.17 -7.29 -30.84
C THR A 250 -28.20 -5.78 -30.62
N GLN A 251 -28.16 -5.33 -29.36
CA GLN A 251 -28.22 -3.92 -28.96
C GLN A 251 -26.84 -3.23 -28.99
N LEU A 252 -25.73 -3.98 -29.06
CA LEU A 252 -24.37 -3.43 -28.98
C LEU A 252 -23.86 -2.81 -30.29
N LYS A 253 -24.58 -2.99 -31.41
CA LYS A 253 -24.12 -2.59 -32.75
C LYS A 253 -23.67 -1.12 -32.81
N GLN A 254 -24.43 -0.23 -32.18
CA GLN A 254 -24.20 1.22 -32.18
C GLN A 254 -23.66 1.75 -30.85
N LEU A 255 -23.49 0.88 -29.84
CA LEU A 255 -22.95 1.28 -28.54
C LEU A 255 -21.45 1.56 -28.67
N ARG A 256 -20.99 2.68 -28.10
CA ARG A 256 -19.61 3.17 -28.13
C ARG A 256 -19.20 3.76 -26.78
N ILE A 257 -17.90 3.73 -26.51
CA ILE A 257 -17.32 4.40 -25.34
C ILE A 257 -17.50 5.91 -25.48
N GLY A 258 -17.85 6.59 -24.38
CA GLY A 258 -18.10 8.02 -24.32
C GLY A 258 -19.55 8.44 -24.53
N GLN A 259 -20.46 7.51 -24.85
CA GLN A 259 -21.89 7.81 -24.96
C GLN A 259 -22.50 8.21 -23.63
N ASN A 260 -23.45 9.15 -23.69
CA ASN A 260 -24.21 9.61 -22.53
C ASN A 260 -25.26 8.58 -22.15
N VAL A 261 -25.44 8.43 -20.84
CA VAL A 261 -26.37 7.46 -20.25
C VAL A 261 -27.21 8.15 -19.20
N GLU A 262 -28.52 7.89 -19.26
CA GLU A 262 -29.46 8.22 -18.19
C GLU A 262 -29.80 6.94 -17.44
N LEU A 263 -29.66 6.96 -16.11
CA LEU A 263 -29.94 5.82 -15.25
C LEU A 263 -30.94 6.21 -14.17
N THR A 264 -31.84 5.30 -13.83
CA THR A 264 -32.79 5.46 -12.74
C THR A 264 -32.72 4.23 -11.85
N ALA A 265 -32.51 4.44 -10.55
CA ALA A 265 -32.54 3.36 -9.57
C ALA A 265 -33.98 3.13 -9.11
N ASP A 266 -34.39 1.87 -9.00
CA ASP A 266 -35.75 1.52 -8.56
C ASP A 266 -36.04 2.07 -7.15
N MET A 267 -35.01 2.10 -6.30
CA MET A 267 -35.09 2.63 -4.93
C MET A 267 -35.55 4.09 -4.85
N TYR A 268 -35.13 4.93 -5.79
CA TYR A 268 -35.50 6.35 -5.85
C TYR A 268 -36.64 6.64 -6.84
N GLY A 269 -37.07 5.63 -7.60
CA GLY A 269 -38.07 5.74 -8.64
C GLY A 269 -37.68 6.76 -9.73
N HIS A 270 -38.69 7.37 -10.35
CA HIS A 270 -38.50 8.32 -11.46
C HIS A 270 -38.05 9.73 -11.05
N PHE A 271 -37.95 10.01 -9.74
CA PHE A 271 -37.61 11.33 -9.22
C PHE A 271 -36.13 11.66 -9.38
N VAL A 272 -35.26 10.66 -9.25
CA VAL A 272 -33.80 10.83 -9.32
C VAL A 272 -33.29 10.21 -10.61
N LYS A 273 -32.71 11.05 -11.46
CA LYS A 273 -32.08 10.65 -12.73
C LYS A 273 -30.57 10.86 -12.64
N TYR A 274 -29.84 9.76 -12.68
CA TYR A 274 -28.39 9.78 -12.72
C TYR A 274 -27.90 9.94 -14.15
N ARG A 275 -26.91 10.81 -14.34
CA ARG A 275 -26.17 10.94 -15.59
C ARG A 275 -24.90 10.13 -15.47
N GLY A 276 -24.58 9.44 -16.55
CA GLY A 276 -23.37 8.64 -16.65
C GLY A 276 -22.79 8.63 -18.05
N THR A 277 -21.62 8.05 -18.16
CA THR A 277 -20.90 7.88 -19.42
C THR A 277 -20.47 6.42 -19.58
N VAL A 278 -20.63 5.87 -20.78
CA VAL A 278 -20.08 4.55 -21.11
C VAL A 278 -18.55 4.61 -21.06
N VAL A 279 -17.94 3.84 -20.16
CA VAL A 279 -16.47 3.78 -20.01
C VAL A 279 -15.89 2.60 -20.78
N GLY A 280 -16.60 1.47 -20.82
CA GLY A 280 -16.09 0.27 -21.45
C GLY A 280 -17.18 -0.76 -21.72
N ILE A 281 -16.92 -1.60 -22.71
CA ILE A 281 -17.76 -2.74 -23.07
C ILE A 281 -16.97 -3.99 -22.66
N GLY A 282 -17.61 -4.92 -21.94
CA GLY A 282 -17.00 -6.17 -21.50
C GLY A 282 -16.48 -7.00 -22.67
N ALA A 283 -15.36 -7.69 -22.46
CA ALA A 283 -14.69 -8.48 -23.50
C ALA A 283 -15.42 -9.81 -23.82
N GLY A 284 -16.50 -10.15 -23.10
CA GLY A 284 -17.29 -11.37 -23.31
C GLY A 284 -18.56 -11.37 -22.46
N SER A 285 -19.43 -12.34 -22.70
CA SER A 285 -20.64 -12.57 -21.91
C SER A 285 -20.33 -13.24 -20.57
N GLY A 286 -21.20 -13.09 -19.57
CA GLY A 286 -21.02 -13.75 -18.26
C GLY A 286 -20.91 -15.28 -18.34
N SER A 287 -21.49 -15.89 -19.38
CA SER A 287 -21.43 -17.34 -19.62
C SER A 287 -20.03 -17.88 -19.91
N VAL A 288 -19.16 -17.10 -20.56
CA VAL A 288 -17.79 -17.54 -20.87
C VAL A 288 -16.81 -17.36 -19.72
N PHE A 289 -17.17 -16.54 -18.73
CA PHE A 289 -16.37 -16.30 -17.51
C PHE A 289 -16.89 -17.08 -16.29
N SER A 290 -17.96 -17.87 -16.45
CA SER A 290 -18.51 -18.72 -15.38
C SER A 290 -17.56 -19.89 -15.09
N LEU A 291 -17.40 -20.26 -13.80
CA LEU A 291 -16.67 -21.48 -13.41
C LEU A 291 -17.30 -22.74 -14.05
N LEU A 292 -18.62 -22.71 -14.27
CA LEU A 292 -19.38 -23.79 -14.89
C LEU A 292 -20.18 -23.21 -16.07
N PRO A 293 -19.61 -23.17 -17.29
CA PRO A 293 -20.32 -22.70 -18.45
C PRO A 293 -21.40 -23.72 -18.86
N PRO A 294 -22.55 -23.26 -19.40
CA PRO A 294 -23.58 -24.17 -19.87
C PRO A 294 -23.06 -25.01 -21.05
N GLN A 295 -23.04 -26.33 -20.90
CA GLN A 295 -22.67 -27.28 -21.96
C GLN A 295 -23.92 -27.97 -22.51
N ASN A 296 -24.13 -27.87 -23.83
CA ASN A 296 -25.23 -28.55 -24.51
C ASN A 296 -24.79 -29.95 -24.93
N ALA A 297 -24.88 -30.92 -24.03
CA ALA A 297 -24.44 -32.30 -24.27
C ALA A 297 -25.48 -33.19 -25.01
N THR A 298 -26.74 -32.76 -25.13
CA THR A 298 -27.88 -33.62 -25.52
C THR A 298 -28.54 -33.30 -26.86
N GLY A 299 -27.86 -32.58 -27.77
CA GLY A 299 -28.30 -32.43 -29.17
C GLY A 299 -29.46 -31.46 -29.46
N ASN A 300 -30.18 -30.96 -28.44
CA ASN A 300 -31.15 -29.87 -28.60
C ASN A 300 -30.47 -28.50 -28.43
N TRP A 301 -29.91 -27.97 -29.52
CA TRP A 301 -29.29 -26.64 -29.53
C TRP A 301 -30.35 -25.54 -29.66
N ILE A 302 -30.46 -24.65 -28.65
CA ILE A 302 -31.32 -23.46 -28.67
C ILE A 302 -30.43 -22.21 -28.67
N LYS A 303 -30.65 -21.31 -29.63
CA LYS A 303 -29.94 -20.01 -29.69
C LYS A 303 -30.45 -19.08 -28.59
N ILE A 304 -29.63 -18.86 -27.57
CA ILE A 304 -29.91 -17.90 -26.50
C ILE A 304 -29.09 -16.64 -26.75
N VAL A 305 -29.76 -15.48 -26.83
CA VAL A 305 -29.11 -14.19 -27.00
C VAL A 305 -28.26 -13.91 -25.77
N GLN A 306 -26.96 -13.72 -25.99
CA GLN A 306 -26.03 -13.40 -24.91
C GLN A 306 -26.16 -11.94 -24.51
N ARG A 307 -25.90 -11.66 -23.24
CA ARG A 307 -25.78 -10.30 -22.72
C ARG A 307 -24.32 -9.99 -22.39
N ILE A 308 -23.89 -8.79 -22.75
CA ILE A 308 -22.52 -8.32 -22.52
C ILE A 308 -22.61 -7.12 -21.56
N PRO A 309 -21.84 -7.14 -20.46
CA PRO A 309 -21.84 -6.05 -19.50
C PRO A 309 -21.17 -4.82 -20.11
N VAL A 310 -21.84 -3.68 -19.99
CA VAL A 310 -21.32 -2.35 -20.33
C VAL A 310 -21.10 -1.60 -19.04
N ARG A 311 -19.87 -1.15 -18.81
CA ARG A 311 -19.48 -0.40 -17.62
C ARG A 311 -19.78 1.07 -17.82
N ILE A 312 -20.59 1.63 -16.91
CA ILE A 312 -21.05 3.00 -16.93
C ILE A 312 -20.55 3.70 -15.66
N ARG A 313 -19.84 4.81 -15.84
CA ARG A 313 -19.42 5.68 -14.73
C ARG A 313 -20.51 6.70 -14.48
N LEU A 314 -20.87 6.87 -13.20
CA LEU A 314 -21.85 7.85 -12.75
C LEU A 314 -21.19 9.20 -12.48
N ASP A 315 -21.99 10.26 -12.48
CA ASP A 315 -21.57 11.58 -11.99
C ASP A 315 -21.33 11.54 -10.46
N PRO A 316 -20.11 11.82 -9.96
CA PRO A 316 -19.80 11.80 -8.54
C PRO A 316 -20.67 12.73 -7.68
N GLN A 317 -21.10 13.88 -8.22
CA GLN A 317 -21.90 14.83 -7.46
C GLN A 317 -23.30 14.27 -7.14
N GLN A 318 -23.92 13.62 -8.13
CA GLN A 318 -25.25 13.03 -7.97
C GLN A 318 -25.22 11.80 -7.06
N VAL A 319 -24.12 11.02 -7.09
CA VAL A 319 -23.92 9.90 -6.17
C VAL A 319 -23.73 10.38 -4.73
N ALA A 320 -23.07 11.53 -4.53
CA ALA A 320 -22.91 12.10 -3.19
C ALA A 320 -24.23 12.63 -2.60
N GLU A 321 -25.09 13.22 -3.43
CA GLU A 321 -26.42 13.72 -3.02
C GLU A 321 -27.41 12.58 -2.79
N TYR A 322 -27.40 11.57 -3.68
CA TYR A 322 -28.28 10.39 -3.63
C TYR A 322 -27.44 9.10 -3.65
N PRO A 323 -27.00 8.62 -2.46
CA PRO A 323 -26.14 7.45 -2.36
C PRO A 323 -26.77 6.20 -2.96
N LEU A 324 -25.97 5.42 -3.68
CA LEU A 324 -26.37 4.13 -4.22
C LEU A 324 -25.63 3.01 -3.48
N PHE A 325 -26.37 1.96 -3.15
CA PHE A 325 -25.83 0.75 -2.54
C PHE A 325 -25.48 -0.29 -3.60
N LEU A 326 -24.44 -1.09 -3.34
CA LEU A 326 -24.04 -2.18 -4.23
C LEU A 326 -25.18 -3.21 -4.34
N GLY A 327 -25.40 -3.71 -5.55
CA GLY A 327 -26.45 -4.68 -5.86
C GLY A 327 -27.82 -4.09 -6.17
N LEU A 328 -28.04 -2.78 -6.03
CA LEU A 328 -29.30 -2.16 -6.45
C LEU A 328 -29.51 -2.32 -7.96
N SER A 329 -30.73 -2.67 -8.34
CA SER A 329 -31.19 -2.70 -9.73
C SER A 329 -31.39 -1.28 -10.26
N MET A 330 -31.06 -1.10 -11.55
CA MET A 330 -31.25 0.16 -12.25
C MET A 330 -31.79 -0.09 -13.65
N GLN A 331 -32.62 0.84 -14.11
CA GLN A 331 -32.96 0.97 -15.52
C GLN A 331 -31.98 1.93 -16.19
N VAL A 332 -31.48 1.54 -17.36
CA VAL A 332 -30.42 2.24 -18.08
C VAL A 332 -30.89 2.58 -19.47
N LYS A 333 -30.67 3.83 -19.87
CA LYS A 333 -31.00 4.36 -21.18
C LYS A 333 -29.78 5.05 -21.78
N VAL A 334 -29.26 4.49 -22.87
CA VAL A 334 -28.07 4.99 -23.57
C VAL A 334 -28.48 5.74 -24.83
N ASP A 335 -27.94 6.94 -25.01
CA ASP A 335 -28.06 7.70 -26.25
C ASP A 335 -27.00 7.22 -27.25
N ILE A 336 -27.46 6.67 -28.37
CA ILE A 336 -26.61 6.12 -29.43
C ILE A 336 -26.51 7.02 -30.68
N GLN A 337 -26.91 8.30 -30.60
CA GLN A 337 -26.75 9.26 -31.70
C GLN A 337 -25.27 9.44 -32.09
N ASN A 338 -24.41 9.57 -31.09
CA ASN A 338 -22.98 9.74 -31.28
C ASN A 338 -22.26 8.38 -31.35
N THR A 339 -21.77 8.01 -32.54
CA THR A 339 -21.06 6.74 -32.78
C THR A 339 -19.56 6.94 -33.05
N SER A 340 -19.02 8.13 -32.78
CA SER A 340 -17.62 8.48 -33.04
C SER A 340 -16.62 7.84 -32.06
N GLY A 341 -17.09 7.34 -30.91
CA GLY A 341 -16.25 6.67 -29.92
C GLY A 341 -15.72 5.32 -30.40
N THR A 342 -14.66 4.82 -29.76
CA THR A 342 -14.14 3.48 -30.01
C THR A 342 -14.96 2.42 -29.26
N ARG A 343 -14.87 1.15 -29.70
CA ARG A 343 -15.48 0.01 -28.97
C ARG A 343 -14.54 -0.59 -27.93
N ILE A 344 -13.24 -0.50 -28.20
CA ILE A 344 -12.18 -0.99 -27.32
C ILE A 344 -11.48 0.26 -26.76
N PRO A 345 -11.28 0.34 -25.44
CA PRO A 345 -10.56 1.46 -24.85
C PRO A 345 -9.11 1.47 -25.35
N ALA A 346 -8.59 2.66 -25.64
CA ALA A 346 -7.17 2.82 -25.94
C ALA A 346 -6.33 2.49 -24.70
N PRO A 347 -5.11 1.94 -24.86
CA PRO A 347 -4.21 1.74 -23.74
C PRO A 347 -3.93 3.10 -23.07
N GLN A 348 -4.26 3.22 -21.78
CA GLN A 348 -3.97 4.42 -20.99
C GLN A 348 -2.57 4.31 -20.39
N SER A 349 -1.83 5.42 -20.41
CA SER A 349 -0.52 5.56 -19.76
C SER A 349 -0.67 5.36 -18.25
N THR A 350 -0.01 4.36 -17.68
CA THR A 350 -0.09 3.98 -16.25
C THR A 350 0.78 4.85 -15.32
N GLU A 351 1.14 6.07 -15.70
CA GLU A 351 2.08 6.90 -14.94
C GLU A 351 1.55 7.32 -13.56
N THR A 352 0.23 7.39 -13.39
CA THR A 352 -0.41 7.67 -12.10
C THR A 352 -1.29 6.50 -11.64
N PRO A 353 -1.11 5.98 -10.42
CA PRO A 353 -2.00 4.96 -9.88
C PRO A 353 -3.43 5.49 -9.76
N LEU A 354 -4.42 4.66 -10.10
CA LEU A 354 -5.84 5.05 -10.03
C LEU A 354 -6.31 5.30 -8.59
N TYR A 355 -5.77 4.57 -7.62
CA TYR A 355 -6.10 4.70 -6.19
C TYR A 355 -4.83 4.50 -5.36
N THR A 356 -4.67 5.26 -4.28
CA THR A 356 -3.55 5.13 -3.34
C THR A 356 -4.06 5.24 -1.90
N THR A 357 -3.35 4.61 -0.97
CA THR A 357 -3.56 4.81 0.48
C THR A 357 -2.21 5.13 1.11
N GLN A 358 -2.19 6.10 2.02
CA GLN A 358 -0.97 6.49 2.74
C GLN A 358 -0.94 5.95 4.17
N VAL A 359 -1.99 5.26 4.59
CA VAL A 359 -2.21 4.84 5.97
C VAL A 359 -1.07 3.97 6.50
N PHE A 360 -0.55 3.05 5.68
CA PHE A 360 0.53 2.15 6.09
C PHE A 360 1.89 2.86 6.21
N ARG A 361 2.15 3.88 5.38
CA ARG A 361 3.40 4.66 5.47
C ARG A 361 3.45 5.46 6.78
N LYS A 362 2.30 5.97 7.23
CA LYS A 362 2.19 6.69 8.51
C LYS A 362 2.44 5.81 9.74
N GLN A 363 2.38 4.48 9.62
CA GLN A 363 2.66 3.58 10.74
C GLN A 363 4.18 3.49 11.05
N GLU A 364 5.03 3.75 10.05
CA GLU A 364 6.50 3.86 10.22
C GLU A 364 6.90 5.19 10.88
N GLU A 365 6.06 6.23 10.78
CA GLU A 365 6.36 7.54 11.32
C GLU A 365 6.43 7.51 12.85
N GLY A 366 7.46 8.15 13.42
CA GLY A 366 7.62 8.38 14.86
C GLY A 366 8.58 7.45 15.59
N ILE A 367 9.07 6.36 14.97
CA ILE A 367 10.05 5.47 15.62
C ILE A 367 11.48 6.02 15.56
N GLU A 368 11.87 6.67 14.47
CA GLU A 368 13.22 7.23 14.29
C GLU A 368 13.73 8.08 15.47
N PRO A 369 12.99 9.07 16.00
CA PRO A 369 13.47 9.84 17.14
C PRO A 369 13.71 8.99 18.38
N ILE A 370 12.90 7.95 18.61
CA ILE A 370 13.05 7.03 19.74
C ILE A 370 14.32 6.19 19.58
N LEU A 371 14.57 5.67 18.37
CA LEU A 371 15.77 4.89 18.07
C LEU A 371 17.04 5.74 18.24
N VAL A 372 17.03 6.97 17.73
CA VAL A 372 18.13 7.92 17.88
C VAL A 372 18.38 8.25 19.35
N GLU A 373 17.32 8.47 20.13
CA GLU A 373 17.43 8.74 21.57
C GLU A 373 18.04 7.54 22.32
N ILE A 374 17.61 6.31 22.02
CA ILE A 374 18.16 5.09 22.62
C ILE A 374 19.66 4.96 22.28
N ILE A 375 20.04 5.18 21.02
CA ILE A 375 21.44 5.13 20.60
C ILE A 375 22.26 6.19 21.36
N GLN A 376 21.80 7.44 21.40
CA GLN A 376 22.52 8.54 22.06
C GLN A 376 22.68 8.31 23.57
N LYS A 377 21.63 7.83 24.26
CA LYS A 377 21.69 7.56 25.71
C LYS A 377 22.64 6.42 26.09
N ASN A 378 22.92 5.51 25.16
CA ASN A 378 23.72 4.32 25.40
C ASN A 378 25.11 4.36 24.77
N GLN A 379 25.43 5.42 24.02
CA GLN A 379 26.79 5.73 23.61
C GLN A 379 27.58 6.18 24.85
N ILE A 380 28.58 5.38 25.23
CA ILE A 380 29.44 5.71 26.36
C ILE A 380 30.39 6.84 25.92
N LEU A 381 30.07 8.08 26.28
CA LEU A 381 30.86 9.27 25.95
C LEU A 381 31.90 9.55 27.04
N PHE A 382 32.94 8.72 27.16
CA PHE A 382 34.06 9.05 28.06
C PHE A 382 35.16 9.88 27.41
N SER A 383 35.33 9.88 26.08
CA SER A 383 36.42 10.69 25.50
C SER A 383 36.26 11.25 24.08
N ARG A 384 35.31 10.82 23.24
CA ARG A 384 35.22 11.36 21.87
C ARG A 384 33.88 11.06 21.21
N ASP A 385 33.42 12.01 20.40
CA ASP A 385 32.33 11.79 19.46
C ASP A 385 32.88 10.95 18.30
N TRP A 386 32.71 9.62 18.39
CA TRP A 386 33.25 8.63 17.44
C TRP A 386 32.74 8.80 16.00
N CYS A 387 31.74 9.66 15.80
CA CYS A 387 31.18 10.02 14.51
C CYS A 387 31.84 11.25 13.86
N LYS A 388 32.68 12.01 14.59
CA LYS A 388 33.24 13.29 14.13
C LYS A 388 34.74 13.27 13.83
N ASN A 389 35.46 12.24 14.26
CA ASN A 389 36.87 12.09 13.91
C ASN A 389 36.99 10.92 12.95
N ASP A 390 37.48 11.18 11.75
CA ASP A 390 37.92 10.16 10.81
C ASP A 390 38.96 9.28 11.52
N VAL A 391 38.59 8.03 11.82
CA VAL A 391 39.51 7.00 12.34
C VAL A 391 39.89 6.07 11.21
#